data_AF-A0A972AXT2-F1
#
_entry.id   AF-A0A972AXT2-F1
#
_cell.length_a   1.000
_cell.length_b   1.000
_cell.length_c   1.000
_cell.angle_alpha   90.00
_cell.angle_beta   90.00
_cell.angle_gamma   90.00
#
_symmetry.space_group_name_H-M   'P 1'
#
loop_
_entity.id
_entity.type
_entity.pdbx_description
1 polymer ?
#
loop_
_entity_poly.entity_id
_entity_poly.type
_entity_poly.pdbx_seq_one_letter_code
_entity_poly.pdbx_strand_id
1 'polypeptide(L)'
;MDKYKNVERRLRNLEMEKTYLIYLEKDLKLLELEYEINGINYEKIGGDNNISDITGDKAVKLMQKRQELELKIARKKNEIEHIEGVLSKLTETERKIITMWYIEYKPHWKIAQEVGYSVSQVKRIKKDAIEKIMVGLYGDEDRE
;
A
#
# COMPACT_ATOMS: atom_id res chain seq x y z
N MET A 1 -8.18 2.03 19.11
CA MET A 1 -7.91 0.73 18.45
C MET A 1 -6.58 0.24 18.98
N ASP A 2 -6.50 -0.99 19.45
CA ASP A 2 -5.26 -1.60 19.95
C ASP A 2 -4.17 -1.54 18.85
N LYS A 3 -3.08 -0.80 19.10
CA LYS A 3 -1.99 -0.56 18.13
C LYS A 3 -1.38 -1.87 17.65
N TYR A 4 -1.28 -2.86 18.53
CA TYR A 4 -0.80 -4.19 18.18
C TYR A 4 -1.67 -4.82 17.10
N LYS A 5 -3.00 -4.82 17.28
CA LYS A 5 -3.96 -5.34 16.30
C LYS A 5 -3.90 -4.57 14.98
N ASN A 6 -3.63 -3.27 15.02
CA ASN A 6 -3.46 -2.48 13.80
C ASN A 6 -2.24 -2.92 13.00
N VAL A 7 -1.08 -3.10 13.67
CA VAL A 7 0.14 -3.62 13.06
C VAL A 7 -0.09 -5.00 12.46
N GLU A 8 -0.70 -5.92 13.21
CA GLU A 8 -1.01 -7.26 12.69
C GLU A 8 -1.87 -7.20 11.42
N ARG A 9 -2.90 -6.35 11.42
CA ARG A 9 -3.77 -6.16 10.25
C ARG A 9 -2.99 -5.62 9.05
N ARG A 10 -2.15 -4.61 9.25
CA ARG A 10 -1.32 -4.04 8.17
C ARG A 10 -0.36 -5.08 7.59
N LEU A 11 0.32 -5.86 8.44
CA LEU A 11 1.24 -6.91 7.99
C LEU A 11 0.53 -7.99 7.18
N ARG A 12 -0.65 -8.45 7.62
CA ARG A 12 -1.44 -9.46 6.90
C ARG A 12 -1.95 -8.97 5.54
N ASN A 13 -2.24 -7.68 5.45
CA ASN A 13 -2.80 -7.08 4.24
C ASN A 13 -1.73 -6.51 3.31
N LEU A 14 -0.45 -6.51 3.67
CA LEU A 14 0.60 -5.81 2.93
C LEU A 14 0.64 -6.19 1.44
N GLU A 15 0.58 -7.49 1.12
CA GLU A 15 0.58 -7.96 -0.28
C GLU A 15 -0.71 -7.58 -1.03
N MET A 16 -1.84 -7.52 -0.33
CA MET A 16 -3.10 -7.04 -0.90
C MET A 16 -3.05 -5.52 -1.15
N GLU A 17 -2.43 -4.76 -0.25
CA GLU A 17 -2.23 -3.31 -0.40
C GLU A 17 -1.32 -2.98 -1.58
N LYS A 18 -0.24 -3.76 -1.79
CA LYS A 18 0.62 -3.67 -2.97
C LYS A 18 -0.13 -3.97 -4.26
N THR A 19 -0.93 -5.05 -4.25
CA THR A 19 -1.77 -5.41 -5.40
C THR A 19 -2.75 -4.28 -5.73
N TYR A 20 -3.32 -3.66 -4.70
CA TYR A 20 -4.22 -2.52 -4.87
C TYR A 20 -3.51 -1.28 -5.42
N LEU A 21 -2.28 -0.99 -4.98
CA LEU A 21 -1.47 0.09 -5.55
C LEU A 21 -1.24 -0.12 -7.06
N ILE A 22 -0.84 -1.34 -7.47
CA ILE A 22 -0.65 -1.69 -8.89
C ILE A 22 -1.95 -1.48 -9.68
N TYR A 23 -3.10 -1.83 -9.09
CA TYR A 23 -4.39 -1.58 -9.72
C TYR A 23 -4.64 -0.07 -9.93
N LEU A 24 -4.39 0.77 -8.91
CA LEU A 24 -4.57 2.22 -9.03
C LEU A 24 -3.67 2.83 -10.10
N GLU A 25 -2.40 2.39 -10.18
CA GLU A 25 -1.47 2.85 -11.22
C GLU A 25 -1.94 2.48 -12.63
N LYS A 26 -2.52 1.29 -12.81
CA LYS A 26 -3.13 0.87 -14.07
C LYS A 26 -4.37 1.70 -14.41
N ASP A 27 -5.20 2.02 -13.41
CA ASP A 27 -6.41 2.84 -13.59
C ASP A 27 -6.05 4.27 -14.02
N LEU A 28 -5.02 4.87 -13.40
CA LEU A 28 -4.49 6.16 -13.81
C LEU A 28 -4.00 6.13 -15.27
N LYS A 29 -3.23 5.10 -15.63
CA LYS A 29 -2.74 4.93 -17.01
C LYS A 29 -3.87 4.78 -18.04
N LEU A 30 -4.93 4.07 -17.67
CA LEU A 30 -6.11 3.93 -18.53
C LEU A 30 -6.80 5.28 -18.72
N LEU A 31 -6.95 6.06 -17.65
CA LEU A 31 -7.53 7.40 -17.69
C LEU A 31 -6.71 8.35 -18.58
N GLU A 32 -5.38 8.29 -18.52
CA GLU A 32 -4.49 9.06 -19.39
C GLU A 32 -4.65 8.69 -20.87
N LEU A 33 -4.77 7.39 -21.18
CA LEU A 33 -5.01 6.92 -22.55
C LEU A 33 -6.38 7.38 -23.07
N GLU A 34 -7.42 7.31 -22.24
CA GLU A 34 -8.75 7.84 -22.59
C GLU A 34 -8.70 9.34 -22.89
N TYR A 35 -7.91 10.11 -22.14
CA TYR A 35 -7.71 11.54 -22.38
C TYR A 35 -7.05 11.80 -23.74
N GLU A 36 -5.97 11.08 -24.07
CA GLU A 36 -5.27 11.21 -25.36
C GLU A 36 -6.20 10.91 -26.54
N ILE A 37 -6.95 9.80 -26.47
CA ILE A 37 -7.89 9.40 -27.53
C ILE A 37 -9.00 10.44 -27.70
N ASN A 38 -9.58 10.90 -26.60
CA ASN A 38 -10.63 11.91 -26.63
C ASN A 38 -10.12 13.25 -27.16
N GLY A 39 -8.93 13.70 -26.73
CA GLY A 39 -8.28 14.91 -27.23
C GLY A 39 -8.09 14.90 -28.75
N ILE A 40 -7.61 13.77 -29.30
CA ILE A 40 -7.45 13.57 -30.76
C ILE A 40 -8.80 13.62 -31.49
N ASN A 41 -9.87 13.07 -30.89
CA ASN A 41 -11.21 13.13 -31.48
C ASN A 41 -11.79 14.55 -31.45
N TYR A 42 -11.56 15.33 -30.40
CA TYR A 42 -12.03 16.71 -30.31
C TYR A 42 -11.35 17.63 -31.34
N GLU A 43 -10.04 17.48 -31.58
CA GLU A 43 -9.32 18.23 -32.63
C GLU A 43 -9.90 17.98 -34.05
N LYS A 44 -10.44 16.78 -34.31
CA LYS A 44 -11.04 16.44 -35.61
C LYS A 44 -12.47 16.95 -35.81
N ILE A 45 -13.17 17.37 -34.76
CA ILE A 45 -14.59 17.77 -34.79
C ILE A 45 -14.75 19.31 -34.78
N GLY A 46 -13.64 20.07 -34.72
CA GLY A 46 -13.61 21.53 -34.59
C GLY A 46 -14.22 22.29 -35.78
N GLY A 47 -15.54 22.42 -35.79
CA GLY A 47 -16.29 23.17 -36.79
C GLY A 47 -17.75 23.42 -36.43
N ASP A 48 -18.12 23.63 -35.16
CA ASP A 48 -19.42 24.24 -34.85
C ASP A 48 -19.46 24.94 -33.46
N ASN A 49 -20.05 26.14 -33.42
CA ASN A 49 -19.88 27.17 -32.39
C ASN A 49 -20.66 26.95 -31.07
N ASN A 50 -21.09 25.72 -30.75
CA ASN A 50 -21.87 25.39 -29.55
C ASN A 50 -21.22 24.34 -28.62
N ILE A 51 -19.99 23.92 -28.92
CA ILE A 51 -19.32 22.78 -28.26
C ILE A 51 -18.50 23.19 -27.01
N SER A 52 -18.29 24.49 -26.76
CA SER A 52 -17.34 24.99 -25.73
C SER A 52 -17.69 24.59 -24.29
N ASP A 53 -18.96 24.74 -23.88
CA ASP A 53 -19.33 24.67 -22.46
C ASP A 53 -19.42 23.22 -21.95
N ILE A 54 -19.96 22.31 -22.76
CA ILE A 54 -20.05 20.87 -22.43
C ILE A 54 -18.65 20.21 -22.44
N THR A 55 -17.74 20.72 -23.27
CA THR A 55 -16.37 20.20 -23.41
C THR A 55 -15.49 20.63 -22.24
N GLY A 56 -15.63 21.89 -21.78
CA GLY A 56 -14.96 22.39 -20.58
C GLY A 56 -15.32 21.58 -19.33
N ASP A 57 -16.61 21.33 -19.11
CA ASP A 57 -17.09 20.58 -17.95
C ASP A 57 -16.61 19.12 -17.92
N LYS A 58 -16.52 18.46 -19.08
CA LYS A 58 -15.97 17.09 -19.18
C LYS A 58 -14.47 17.05 -18.93
N ALA A 59 -13.72 18.01 -19.50
CA ALA A 59 -12.28 18.11 -19.30
C ALA A 59 -11.94 18.37 -17.81
N VAL A 60 -12.67 19.27 -17.15
CA VAL A 60 -12.50 19.57 -15.71
C VAL A 60 -12.76 18.32 -14.85
N LYS A 61 -13.83 17.57 -15.11
CA LYS A 61 -14.13 16.34 -14.35
C LYS A 61 -13.06 15.25 -14.51
N LEU A 62 -12.50 15.10 -15.71
CA LEU A 62 -11.43 14.15 -15.97
C LEU A 62 -10.12 14.56 -15.26
N MET A 63 -9.78 15.86 -15.28
CA MET A 63 -8.64 16.38 -14.54
C MET A 63 -8.78 16.18 -13.02
N GLN A 64 -9.97 16.41 -12.46
CA GLN A 64 -10.26 16.15 -11.06
C GLN A 64 -10.07 14.67 -10.72
N LYS A 65 -10.64 13.76 -11.51
CA LYS A 65 -10.50 12.32 -11.31
C LYS A 65 -9.02 11.87 -11.36
N ARG A 66 -8.24 12.45 -12.27
CA ARG A 66 -6.80 12.20 -12.37
C ARG A 66 -6.08 12.62 -11.08
N GLN A 67 -6.31 13.85 -10.61
CA GLN A 67 -5.70 14.36 -9.38
C GLN A 67 -6.08 13.53 -8.16
N GLU A 68 -7.34 13.09 -8.06
CA GLU A 68 -7.81 12.20 -6.99
C GLU A 68 -7.07 10.85 -7.00
N LEU A 69 -6.90 10.25 -8.18
CA LEU A 69 -6.15 9.00 -8.35
C LEU A 69 -4.67 9.17 -8.01
N GLU A 70 -4.02 10.22 -8.49
CA GLU A 70 -2.61 10.53 -8.18
C GLU A 70 -2.40 10.69 -6.67
N LEU A 71 -3.26 11.44 -5.99
CA LEU A 71 -3.21 11.62 -4.54
C LEU A 71 -3.40 10.30 -3.80
N LYS A 72 -4.33 9.45 -4.28
CA LYS A 72 -4.61 8.15 -3.68
C LYS A 72 -3.43 7.18 -3.85
N ILE A 73 -2.80 7.16 -5.02
CA ILE A 73 -1.57 6.40 -5.29
C ILE A 73 -0.46 6.87 -4.36
N ALA A 74 -0.21 8.18 -4.29
CA ALA A 74 0.84 8.76 -3.45
C ALA A 74 0.68 8.37 -1.98
N ARG A 75 -0.54 8.49 -1.43
CA ARG A 75 -0.85 8.06 -0.06
C ARG A 75 -0.61 6.56 0.15
N LYS A 76 -1.15 5.72 -0.74
CA LYS A 76 -1.02 4.27 -0.62
C LYS A 76 0.44 3.81 -0.73
N LYS A 77 1.19 4.40 -1.65
CA LYS A 77 2.62 4.16 -1.82
C LYS A 77 3.40 4.54 -0.56
N ASN A 78 3.16 5.72 -0.01
CA ASN A 78 3.80 6.15 1.22
C ASN A 78 3.49 5.22 2.42
N GLU A 79 2.24 4.77 2.55
CA GLU A 79 1.85 3.81 3.60
C GLU A 79 2.58 2.47 3.49
N ILE A 80 2.77 1.96 2.26
CA ILE A 80 3.51 0.72 1.96
C ILE A 80 5.01 0.92 2.22
N GLU A 81 5.59 1.99 1.68
CA GLU A 81 7.01 2.31 1.86
C GLU A 81 7.36 2.50 3.34
N HIS A 82 6.47 3.08 4.13
CA HIS A 82 6.68 3.25 5.56
C HIS A 82 6.79 1.91 6.28
N ILE A 83 5.85 0.98 6.04
CA ILE A 83 5.90 -0.33 6.69
C ILE A 83 7.06 -1.19 6.17
N GLU A 84 7.36 -1.14 4.87
CA GLU A 84 8.52 -1.83 4.30
C GLU A 84 9.84 -1.26 4.83
N GLY A 85 9.92 0.05 4.97
CA GLY A 85 11.03 0.75 5.59
C GLY A 85 11.25 0.31 7.04
N VAL A 86 10.19 0.17 7.83
CA VAL A 86 10.29 -0.34 9.21
C VAL A 86 10.71 -1.82 9.22
N LEU A 87 10.10 -2.65 8.37
CA LEU A 87 10.50 -4.05 8.22
C LEU A 87 11.97 -4.17 7.82
N SER A 88 12.49 -3.26 6.98
CA SER A 88 13.91 -3.15 6.57
C SER A 88 14.88 -3.04 7.75
N LYS A 89 14.44 -2.54 8.91
CA LYS A 89 15.29 -2.37 10.10
C LYS A 89 15.27 -3.55 11.06
N LEU A 90 14.38 -4.52 10.87
CA LEU A 90 14.40 -5.76 11.64
C LEU A 90 15.63 -6.60 11.28
N THR A 91 16.12 -7.35 12.26
CA THR A 91 17.14 -8.39 11.99
C THR A 91 16.61 -9.41 10.99
N GLU A 92 17.51 -10.14 10.33
CA GLU A 92 17.12 -11.18 9.37
C GLU A 92 16.18 -12.22 10.00
N THR A 93 16.49 -12.68 11.22
CA THR A 93 15.67 -13.63 11.96
C THR A 93 14.28 -13.09 12.28
N GLU A 94 14.18 -11.86 12.80
CA GLU A 94 12.90 -11.22 13.12
C GLU A 94 12.03 -11.07 11.87
N ARG A 95 12.62 -10.53 10.80
CA ARG A 95 11.94 -10.36 9.51
C ARG A 95 11.45 -11.69 8.97
N LYS A 96 12.27 -12.73 8.98
CA LYS A 96 11.91 -14.08 8.52
C LYS A 96 10.72 -14.63 9.31
N ILE A 97 10.73 -14.50 10.64
CA ILE A 97 9.62 -14.95 11.50
C ILE A 97 8.34 -14.15 11.22
N ILE A 98 8.44 -12.82 11.07
CA ILE A 98 7.30 -11.94 10.77
C ILE A 98 6.69 -12.28 9.41
N THR A 99 7.52 -12.44 8.37
CA THR A 99 7.07 -12.83 7.02
C THR A 99 6.38 -14.19 7.06
N MET A 100 7.00 -15.21 7.65
CA MET A 100 6.41 -16.54 7.72
C MET A 100 5.07 -16.56 8.46
N TRP A 101 4.93 -15.76 9.52
CA TRP A 101 3.72 -15.74 10.33
C TRP A 101 2.58 -14.89 9.71
N TYR A 102 2.87 -13.66 9.29
CA TYR A 102 1.83 -12.72 8.86
C TYR A 102 1.55 -12.75 7.35
N ILE A 103 2.55 -13.13 6.53
CA ILE A 103 2.45 -13.12 5.07
C ILE A 103 2.24 -14.55 4.54
N GLU A 104 3.01 -15.52 5.03
CA GLU A 104 2.91 -16.93 4.60
C GLU A 104 1.94 -17.78 5.45
N TYR A 105 1.39 -17.21 6.53
CA TYR A 105 0.42 -17.86 7.42
C TYR A 105 0.91 -19.19 8.03
N LYS A 106 2.22 -19.37 8.22
CA LYS A 106 2.80 -20.57 8.82
C LYS A 106 2.56 -20.59 10.35
N PRO A 107 2.21 -21.76 10.93
CA PRO A 107 2.08 -21.89 12.38
C PRO A 107 3.45 -21.90 13.09
N HIS A 108 3.49 -21.52 14.37
CA HIS A 108 4.75 -21.35 15.13
C HIS A 108 5.66 -22.58 15.12
N TRP A 109 5.09 -23.79 15.15
CA TRP A 109 5.89 -25.03 15.13
C TRP A 109 6.62 -25.23 13.80
N LYS A 110 6.01 -24.82 12.69
CA LYS A 110 6.62 -24.92 11.37
C LYS A 110 7.72 -23.89 11.21
N ILE A 111 7.46 -22.66 11.68
CA ILE A 111 8.46 -21.60 11.72
C ILE A 111 9.65 -22.04 12.57
N ALA A 112 9.42 -22.51 13.79
CA ALA A 112 10.45 -23.02 14.70
C ALA A 112 11.37 -24.06 14.03
N GLN A 113 10.79 -25.01 13.30
CA GLN A 113 11.54 -25.98 12.51
C GLN A 113 12.40 -25.33 11.42
N GLU A 114 11.86 -24.35 10.68
CA GLU A 114 12.56 -23.69 9.57
C GLU A 114 13.63 -22.68 10.02
N VAL A 115 13.53 -22.14 11.23
CA VAL A 115 14.50 -21.16 11.77
C VAL A 115 15.45 -21.76 12.81
N GLY A 116 15.28 -23.02 13.20
CA GLY A 116 16.17 -23.69 14.17
C GLY A 116 16.02 -23.21 15.62
N TYR A 117 14.86 -22.66 15.98
CA TYR A 117 14.55 -22.18 17.33
C TYR A 117 13.44 -22.99 17.97
N SER A 118 13.32 -22.95 19.30
CA SER A 118 12.14 -23.47 19.99
C SER A 118 10.90 -22.61 19.70
N VAL A 119 9.71 -23.19 19.81
CA VAL A 119 8.42 -22.47 19.66
C VAL A 119 8.34 -21.26 20.60
N SER A 120 8.82 -21.40 21.84
CA SER A 120 8.85 -20.31 22.82
C SER A 120 9.76 -19.15 22.39
N GLN A 121 10.93 -19.46 21.83
CA GLN A 121 11.83 -18.44 21.27
C GLN A 121 11.20 -17.74 20.07
N VAL A 122 10.57 -18.48 19.14
CA VAL A 122 9.86 -17.87 18.00
C VAL A 122 8.76 -16.92 18.46
N LYS A 123 7.95 -17.32 19.45
CA LYS A 123 6.89 -16.46 20.00
C LYS A 123 7.46 -15.17 20.61
N ARG A 124 8.57 -15.27 21.35
CA ARG A 124 9.25 -14.11 21.94
C ARG A 124 9.82 -13.18 20.85
N ILE A 125 10.61 -13.72 19.92
CA ILE A 125 11.19 -12.93 18.82
C ILE A 125 10.09 -12.24 18.00
N LYS A 126 8.98 -12.94 17.72
CA LYS A 126 7.83 -12.34 17.04
C LYS A 126 7.25 -11.17 17.82
N LYS A 127 7.09 -11.31 19.14
CA LYS A 127 6.57 -10.25 20.01
C LYS A 127 7.50 -9.03 19.98
N ASP A 128 8.80 -9.26 20.21
CA ASP A 128 9.82 -8.20 20.22
C ASP A 128 9.89 -7.48 18.86
N ALA A 129 9.77 -8.23 17.75
CA ALA A 129 9.70 -7.66 16.41
C ALA A 129 8.47 -6.79 16.19
N ILE A 130 7.29 -7.18 16.70
CA ILE A 130 6.08 -6.36 16.60
C ILE A 130 6.23 -5.07 17.42
N GLU A 131 6.83 -5.14 18.62
CA GLU A 131 7.09 -3.95 19.43
C GLU A 131 8.02 -2.97 18.68
N LYS A 132 9.09 -3.47 18.04
CA LYS A 132 9.95 -2.65 17.17
C LYS A 132 9.18 -2.04 16.00
N ILE A 133 8.30 -2.81 15.36
CA ILE A 133 7.47 -2.30 14.26
C ILE A 133 6.52 -1.21 14.77
N MET A 134 5.91 -1.38 15.94
CA MET A 134 5.04 -0.37 16.55
C MET A 134 5.79 0.95 16.77
N VAL A 135 7.01 0.89 17.33
CA VAL A 135 7.85 2.08 17.52
C VAL A 135 8.19 2.73 16.18
N GLY A 136 8.55 1.95 15.17
CA GLY A 136 8.85 2.47 13.83
C GLY A 136 7.64 3.10 13.11
N LEU A 137 6.43 2.67 13.43
CA LEU A 137 5.19 3.17 12.80
C LEU A 137 4.55 4.33 13.55
N TYR A 138 4.67 4.38 14.88
CA TYR A 138 3.94 5.33 15.72
C TYR A 138 4.84 6.23 16.57
N GLY A 139 6.14 5.94 16.67
CA GLY A 139 7.06 6.61 17.58
C GLY A 139 7.16 5.94 18.95
N ASP A 140 8.04 6.45 19.80
CA ASP A 140 8.35 5.88 21.13
C ASP A 140 7.59 6.56 22.28
N GLU A 141 6.86 7.65 22.00
CA GLU A 141 6.07 8.44 22.98
C GLU A 141 4.81 7.71 23.48
N ASP A 142 4.64 6.46 23.06
CA ASP A 142 3.38 5.75 23.02
C ASP A 142 3.43 4.41 23.79
N ARG A 143 4.44 4.23 24.65
CA ARG A 143 4.61 3.07 25.55
C ARG A 143 3.89 3.25 26.90
N GLU A 144 2.73 3.90 26.91
CA GLU A 144 1.83 3.93 28.07
C GLU A 144 0.71 2.89 27.97
#